data_AF-A0A925VCJ2-F1
#
_entry.id   AF-A0A925VCJ2-F1
#
_cell.length_a   1.000
_cell.length_b   1.000
_cell.length_c   1.000
_cell.angle_alpha   90.00
_cell.angle_beta   90.00
_cell.angle_gamma   90.00
#
_symmetry.space_group_name_H-M   'P 1'
#
loop_
_entity.id
_entity.type
_entity.pdbx_description
1 polymer ?
#
loop_
_entity_poly.entity_id
_entity_poly.type
_entity_poly.pdbx_seq_one_letter_code
_entity_poly.pdbx_strand_id
1 'polypeptide(L)'
;MARIFWAANAQSHDFEGRITAAKAGGYEAISLFPFDVRNFREAGLEYTTMRARLADAQLRVEVIDPFARWLPGREPPATWTAAERAFTDFDEDAVFEMALELRARCINLVEPFGAPVGVDVGGTCFARVCDRARPLGLVVLLEAMPFSG
;
A
#
# COMPACT_ATOMS: atom_id res chain seq x y z
N MET A 1 0.75 7.44 -19.87
CA MET A 1 0.92 6.72 -18.58
C MET A 1 1.18 7.78 -17.53
N ALA A 2 0.42 7.80 -16.44
CA ALA A 2 0.55 8.86 -15.43
C ALA A 2 1.88 8.77 -14.68
N ARG A 3 2.43 9.92 -14.29
CA ARG A 3 3.60 9.96 -13.40
C ARG A 3 3.14 9.77 -11.96
N ILE A 4 3.68 8.74 -11.31
CA ILE A 4 3.31 8.35 -9.95
C ILE A 4 4.42 8.77 -8.98
N PHE A 5 4.04 9.49 -7.93
CA PHE A 5 4.92 9.77 -6.80
C PHE A 5 4.79 8.62 -5.80
N TRP A 6 5.84 7.83 -5.63
CA TRP A 6 5.86 6.75 -4.64
C TRP A 6 6.07 7.33 -3.24
N ALA A 7 5.21 6.94 -2.28
CA ALA A 7 5.26 7.44 -0.91
C ALA A 7 6.63 7.21 -0.24
N ALA A 8 7.32 6.12 -0.59
CA ALA A 8 8.67 5.80 -0.14
C ALA A 8 9.71 6.88 -0.49
N ASN A 9 9.53 7.64 -1.57
CA ASN A 9 10.42 8.75 -1.94
C ASN A 9 10.44 9.88 -0.90
N ALA A 10 9.40 9.96 -0.06
CA ALA A 10 9.26 10.91 1.03
C ALA A 10 8.71 10.20 2.27
N GLN A 11 9.30 9.06 2.64
CA GLN A 11 8.80 8.20 3.72
C GLN A 11 8.68 8.94 5.07
N SER A 12 9.59 9.88 5.36
CA SER A 12 9.58 10.67 6.60
C SER A 12 8.49 11.74 6.67
N HIS A 13 7.76 12.00 5.58
CA HIS A 13 6.66 12.95 5.53
C HIS A 13 5.32 12.26 5.78
N ASP A 14 4.33 13.00 6.27
CA ASP A 14 2.96 12.53 6.35
C ASP A 14 2.23 12.66 4.99
N PHE A 15 0.95 12.30 4.99
CA PHE A 15 0.07 12.40 3.82
C PHE A 15 0.09 13.79 3.15
N GLU A 16 -0.02 14.86 3.94
CA GLU A 16 -0.08 16.24 3.42
C GLU A 16 1.27 16.70 2.85
N GLY A 17 2.37 16.33 3.52
CA GLY A 17 3.72 16.56 3.02
C GLY A 17 3.98 15.86 1.69
N ARG A 18 3.49 14.62 1.53
CA ARG A 18 3.62 13.87 0.26
C ARG A 18 2.73 14.45 -0.84
N ILE A 19 1.51 14.90 -0.53
CA ILE A 19 0.67 15.64 -1.49
C ILE A 19 1.40 16.89 -1.99
N THR A 20 1.99 17.66 -1.07
CA THR A 20 2.72 18.89 -1.40
C THR A 20 3.91 18.59 -2.32
N ALA A 21 4.71 17.57 -1.99
CA ALA A 21 5.84 17.15 -2.80
C ALA A 21 5.42 16.64 -4.19
N ALA A 22 4.39 15.81 -4.27
CA ALA A 22 3.86 15.27 -5.52
C ALA A 22 3.35 16.40 -6.43
N LYS A 23 2.59 17.36 -5.88
CA LYS A 23 2.12 18.53 -6.61
C LYS A 23 3.27 19.39 -7.12
N ALA A 24 4.27 19.66 -6.28
CA ALA A 24 5.45 20.44 -6.68
C ALA A 24 6.27 19.76 -7.79
N GLY A 25 6.32 18.42 -7.81
CA GLY A 25 6.96 17.63 -8.87
C GLY A 25 6.12 17.46 -10.15
N GLY A 26 4.89 17.98 -10.16
CA GLY A 26 3.94 17.84 -11.27
C GLY A 26 3.45 16.41 -11.48
N TYR A 27 3.48 15.57 -10.44
CA TYR A 27 2.93 14.22 -10.51
C TYR A 27 1.41 14.25 -10.64
N GLU A 28 0.84 13.17 -11.18
CA GLU A 28 -0.61 13.05 -11.44
C GLU A 28 -1.27 12.03 -10.51
N ALA A 29 -0.47 11.21 -9.85
CA ALA A 29 -0.93 10.19 -8.92
C ALA A 29 0.13 9.91 -7.85
N ILE A 30 -0.29 9.24 -6.78
CA ILE A 30 0.58 8.81 -5.68
C ILE A 30 0.40 7.33 -5.37
N SER A 31 1.42 6.68 -4.81
CA SER A 31 1.19 5.53 -3.93
C SER A 31 0.86 6.03 -2.51
N LEU A 32 0.20 5.20 -1.71
CA LEU A 32 -0.19 5.55 -0.35
C LEU A 32 0.10 4.39 0.60
N PHE A 33 0.68 4.69 1.77
CA PHE A 33 0.87 3.69 2.81
C PHE A 33 -0.45 3.39 3.50
N PRO A 34 -0.81 2.12 3.77
CA PRO A 34 -1.93 1.78 4.65
C PRO A 34 -1.85 2.47 6.02
N PHE A 35 -0.63 2.70 6.51
CA PHE A 35 -0.35 3.46 7.73
C PHE A 35 -0.89 4.89 7.70
N ASP A 36 -0.78 5.58 6.56
CA ASP A 36 -1.31 6.94 6.43
C ASP A 36 -2.83 6.94 6.58
N VAL A 37 -3.48 5.95 5.97
CA VAL A 37 -4.93 5.80 6.02
C VAL A 37 -5.38 5.51 7.44
N ARG A 38 -4.74 4.57 8.15
CA ARG A 38 -5.04 4.29 9.55
C ARG A 38 -4.93 5.54 10.42
N ASN A 39 -3.82 6.27 10.32
CA ASN A 39 -3.64 7.52 11.09
C ASN A 39 -4.73 8.55 10.78
N PHE A 40 -5.13 8.65 9.52
CA PHE A 40 -6.20 9.55 9.09
C PHE A 40 -7.55 9.14 9.70
N ARG A 41 -7.86 7.84 9.72
CA ARG A 41 -9.07 7.30 10.35
C ARG A 41 -9.05 7.45 11.88
N GLU A 42 -7.92 7.20 12.52
CA GLU A 42 -7.73 7.38 13.98
C GLU A 42 -7.86 8.85 14.41
N ALA A 43 -7.51 9.79 13.53
CA ALA A 43 -7.79 11.22 13.72
C ALA A 43 -9.27 11.60 13.51
N GLY A 44 -10.15 10.63 13.26
CA GLY A 44 -11.59 10.83 13.07
C GLY A 44 -11.97 11.36 11.68
N LEU A 45 -11.07 11.28 10.71
CA LEU A 45 -11.30 11.80 9.36
C LEU A 45 -11.74 10.68 8.41
N GLU A 46 -12.69 10.99 7.55
CA GLU A 46 -13.28 10.06 6.57
C GLU A 46 -12.46 9.94 5.28
N TYR A 47 -12.62 8.81 4.57
CA TYR A 47 -12.04 8.61 3.24
C TYR A 47 -12.45 9.70 2.24
N THR A 48 -13.68 10.24 2.37
CA THR A 48 -14.16 11.38 1.58
C THR A 48 -13.25 12.60 1.71
N THR A 49 -12.74 12.86 2.92
CA THR A 49 -11.82 13.96 3.18
C THR A 49 -10.46 13.70 2.53
N MET A 50 -9.91 12.49 2.62
CA MET A 50 -8.66 12.13 1.91
C MET A 50 -8.80 12.33 0.40
N ARG A 51 -9.93 11.86 -0.17
CA ARG A 51 -10.22 12.03 -1.61
C ARG A 51 -10.32 13.51 -2.01
N ALA A 52 -10.95 14.34 -1.17
CA ALA A 52 -11.04 15.78 -1.42
C ALA A 52 -9.65 16.43 -1.43
N ARG A 53 -8.79 16.12 -0.45
CA ARG A 53 -7.41 16.62 -0.39
C ARG A 53 -6.60 16.27 -1.64
N LEU A 54 -6.72 15.02 -2.10
CA LEU A 54 -6.08 14.57 -3.34
C LEU A 54 -6.63 15.30 -4.56
N ALA A 55 -7.95 15.47 -4.66
CA ALA A 55 -8.60 16.17 -5.77
C ALA A 55 -8.19 17.64 -5.86
N ASP A 56 -8.09 18.34 -4.72
CA ASP A 56 -7.61 19.73 -4.64
C ASP A 56 -6.15 19.86 -5.11
N ALA A 57 -5.36 18.81 -4.94
CA ALA A 57 -4.00 18.71 -5.46
C ALA A 57 -3.92 18.17 -6.90
N GLN A 58 -5.07 17.87 -7.53
CA GLN A 58 -5.17 17.22 -8.84
C GLN A 58 -4.43 15.86 -8.88
N LEU A 59 -4.38 15.17 -7.75
CA LEU A 59 -3.79 13.86 -7.58
C LEU A 59 -4.89 12.80 -7.42
N ARG A 60 -4.54 11.56 -7.73
CA ARG A 60 -5.33 10.38 -7.38
C ARG A 60 -4.45 9.33 -6.71
N VAL A 61 -5.04 8.41 -5.98
CA VAL A 61 -4.32 7.22 -5.52
C VAL A 61 -4.19 6.26 -6.70
N GLU A 62 -2.97 5.85 -7.03
CA GLU A 62 -2.73 4.80 -8.01
C GLU A 62 -2.52 3.45 -7.31
N VAL A 63 -1.75 3.43 -6.21
CA VAL A 63 -1.30 2.19 -5.56
C VAL A 63 -1.48 2.28 -4.04
N ILE A 64 -2.07 1.26 -3.42
CA ILE A 64 -1.91 1.00 -1.99
C ILE A 64 -0.68 0.11 -1.81
N ASP A 65 0.29 0.61 -1.07
CA ASP A 65 1.63 0.03 -0.97
C ASP A 65 2.22 0.35 0.39
N PRO A 66 2.79 -0.60 1.16
CA PRO A 66 2.86 -2.03 0.88
C PRO A 66 1.69 -2.83 1.47
N PHE A 67 1.38 -3.99 0.88
CA PHE A 67 0.66 -5.07 1.55
C PHE A 67 1.60 -6.26 1.82
N ALA A 68 1.98 -6.44 3.08
CA ALA A 68 2.98 -7.41 3.50
C ALA A 68 2.40 -8.74 4.04
N ARG A 69 1.14 -8.78 4.45
CA ARG A 69 0.51 -9.98 5.07
C ARG A 69 -0.23 -10.88 4.07
N TRP A 70 0.13 -10.82 2.79
CA TRP A 70 -0.52 -11.62 1.73
C TRP A 70 -0.17 -13.12 1.78
N LEU A 71 0.96 -13.47 2.42
CA LEU A 71 1.38 -14.84 2.70
C LEU A 71 0.88 -15.30 4.08
N PRO A 72 0.02 -16.34 4.16
CA PRO A 72 -0.49 -16.84 5.44
C PRO A 72 0.61 -17.36 6.37
N GLY A 73 0.47 -17.07 7.67
CA GLY A 73 1.34 -17.60 8.72
C GLY A 73 2.76 -17.00 8.74
N ARG A 74 3.00 -15.94 7.96
CA ARG A 74 4.26 -15.20 8.02
C ARG A 74 4.18 -14.11 9.08
N GLU A 75 5.24 -14.04 9.87
CA GLU A 75 5.37 -13.10 10.97
C GLU A 75 6.65 -12.27 10.80
N PRO A 76 6.62 -10.97 11.14
CA PRO A 76 7.79 -10.13 11.08
C PRO A 76 8.88 -10.60 12.06
N PRO A 77 10.18 -10.56 11.67
CA PRO A 77 11.30 -10.98 12.50
C PRO A 77 11.25 -10.38 13.90
N ALA A 78 11.61 -11.15 14.94
CA ALA A 78 11.60 -10.68 16.34
C ALA A 78 12.43 -9.39 16.57
N THR A 79 13.43 -9.15 15.73
CA THR A 79 14.31 -7.97 15.77
C THR A 79 13.67 -6.68 15.29
N TRP A 80 12.52 -6.74 14.60
CA TRP A 80 11.81 -5.55 14.12
C TRP A 80 11.26 -4.71 15.27
N THR A 81 11.45 -3.40 15.13
CA THR A 81 10.87 -2.36 15.98
C THR A 81 9.34 -2.35 15.89
N ALA A 82 8.69 -1.71 16.87
CA ALA A 82 7.23 -1.56 16.85
C ALA A 82 6.74 -0.77 15.62
N ALA A 83 7.52 0.22 15.15
CA ALA A 83 7.18 1.02 13.98
C ALA A 83 7.22 0.19 12.69
N GLU A 84 8.26 -0.64 12.50
CA GLU A 84 8.36 -1.55 11.35
C GLU A 84 7.21 -2.55 11.31
N ARG A 85 6.87 -3.14 12.47
CA ARG A 85 5.70 -4.04 12.57
C ARG A 85 4.42 -3.30 12.20
N ALA A 86 4.17 -2.15 12.80
CA ALA A 86 2.96 -1.36 12.57
C ALA A 86 2.81 -0.87 11.13
N PHE A 87 3.91 -0.72 10.39
CA PHE A 87 3.93 -0.38 8.97
C PHE A 87 3.49 -1.54 8.07
N THR A 88 3.67 -2.78 8.52
CA THR A 88 3.31 -4.01 7.78
C THR A 88 2.06 -4.71 8.30
N ASP A 89 1.54 -4.29 9.45
CA ASP A 89 0.45 -4.98 10.15
C ASP A 89 -0.93 -4.52 9.67
N PHE A 90 -1.24 -4.90 8.43
CA PHE A 90 -2.53 -4.69 7.81
C PHE A 90 -3.03 -6.01 7.23
N ASP A 91 -4.25 -6.40 7.59
CA ASP A 91 -4.90 -7.55 6.99
C ASP A 91 -5.41 -7.23 5.58
N GLU A 92 -5.79 -8.28 4.86
CA GLU A 92 -6.23 -8.16 3.47
C GLU A 92 -7.53 -7.37 3.32
N ASP A 93 -8.46 -7.52 4.26
CA ASP A 93 -9.76 -6.84 4.18
C ASP A 93 -9.57 -5.33 4.30
N ALA A 94 -8.73 -4.89 5.25
CA ALA A 94 -8.37 -3.50 5.41
C ALA A 94 -7.70 -2.93 4.15
N VAL A 95 -6.71 -3.61 3.58
CA VAL A 95 -6.02 -3.12 2.36
C VAL A 95 -6.98 -3.01 1.18
N PHE A 96 -7.88 -3.99 1.00
CA PHE A 96 -8.87 -3.95 -0.07
C PHE A 96 -9.91 -2.86 0.16
N GLU A 97 -10.39 -2.66 1.39
CA GLU A 97 -11.29 -1.56 1.73
C GLU A 97 -10.65 -0.21 1.39
N MET A 98 -9.39 0.01 1.81
CA MET A 98 -8.65 1.24 1.51
C MET A 98 -8.52 1.47 0.01
N ALA A 99 -8.20 0.42 -0.76
CA ALA A 99 -8.07 0.51 -2.21
C ALA A 99 -9.40 0.91 -2.87
N LEU A 100 -10.52 0.32 -2.45
CA LEU A 100 -11.85 0.63 -2.98
C LEU A 100 -12.30 2.04 -2.60
N GLU A 101 -12.19 2.39 -1.32
CA GLU A 101 -12.60 3.69 -0.81
C GLU A 101 -11.79 4.83 -1.42
N LEU A 102 -10.48 4.65 -1.58
CA LEU A 102 -9.61 5.66 -2.18
C LEU A 102 -9.57 5.59 -3.70
N ARG A 103 -10.29 4.64 -4.31
CA ARG A 103 -10.32 4.39 -5.76
C ARG A 103 -8.92 4.16 -6.34
N ALA A 104 -8.07 3.47 -5.58
CA ALA A 104 -6.78 3.02 -6.05
C ALA A 104 -6.97 2.04 -7.21
N ARG A 105 -5.98 1.98 -8.11
CA ARG A 105 -5.97 1.03 -9.23
C ARG A 105 -5.23 -0.25 -8.90
N CYS A 106 -4.23 -0.16 -8.02
CA CYS A 106 -3.33 -1.24 -7.72
C CYS A 106 -3.18 -1.48 -6.21
N ILE A 107 -2.87 -2.72 -5.85
CA ILE A 107 -2.32 -3.10 -4.54
C ILE A 107 -0.94 -3.70 -4.80
N ASN A 108 0.08 -3.23 -4.08
CA ASN A 108 1.44 -3.75 -4.18
C ASN A 108 1.73 -4.77 -3.08
N LEU A 109 2.07 -5.99 -3.47
CA LEU A 109 2.47 -7.06 -2.56
C LEU A 109 3.98 -7.08 -2.40
N VAL A 110 4.42 -7.15 -1.15
CA VAL A 110 5.82 -7.27 -0.78
C VAL A 110 5.99 -8.44 0.18
N GLU A 111 7.14 -9.09 0.15
CA GLU A 111 7.57 -10.02 1.20
C GLU A 111 8.78 -9.39 1.89
N PRO A 112 8.60 -8.69 3.03
CA PRO A 112 9.70 -8.00 3.68
C PRO A 112 10.32 -8.81 4.83
N PHE A 113 9.78 -9.98 5.18
CA PHE A 113 10.21 -10.73 6.37
C PHE A 113 11.44 -11.61 6.10
N GLY A 114 11.72 -11.92 4.84
CA GLY A 114 12.96 -12.56 4.37
C GLY A 114 13.11 -14.04 4.73
N ALA A 115 12.01 -14.67 5.14
CA ALA A 115 11.97 -16.10 5.37
C ALA A 115 11.64 -16.82 4.06
N PRO A 116 12.45 -17.82 3.62
CA PRO A 116 12.26 -18.47 2.32
C PRO A 116 10.82 -18.91 2.02
N VAL A 117 10.38 -18.65 0.79
CA VAL A 117 9.05 -19.01 0.27
C VAL A 117 9.24 -19.91 -0.95
N GLY A 118 8.70 -21.12 -0.88
CA GLY A 118 8.67 -22.00 -2.05
C GLY A 118 7.85 -21.36 -3.18
N VAL A 119 8.37 -21.40 -4.41
CA VAL A 119 7.75 -20.76 -5.58
C VAL A 119 6.28 -21.18 -5.76
N ASP A 120 5.96 -22.46 -5.57
CA ASP A 120 4.58 -22.95 -5.69
C ASP A 120 3.64 -22.36 -4.63
N VAL A 121 4.14 -22.19 -3.40
CA VAL A 121 3.39 -21.58 -2.29
C VAL A 121 3.18 -20.10 -2.55
N GLY A 122 4.24 -19.39 -2.95
CA GLY A 122 4.17 -17.98 -3.32
C GLY A 122 3.22 -17.74 -4.49
N GLY A 123 3.33 -18.54 -5.55
CA GLY A 123 2.45 -18.49 -6.72
C GLY A 123 0.98 -18.75 -6.37
N THR A 124 0.70 -19.77 -5.54
CA THR A 124 -0.67 -20.06 -5.07
C THR A 124 -1.25 -18.91 -4.26
N CYS A 125 -0.47 -18.33 -3.34
CA CYS A 125 -0.92 -17.21 -2.51
C CYS A 125 -1.12 -15.94 -3.35
N PHE A 126 -0.25 -15.68 -4.31
CA PHE A 126 -0.37 -14.54 -5.23
C PHE A 126 -1.62 -14.68 -6.11
N ALA A 127 -1.86 -15.86 -6.68
CA ALA A 127 -3.05 -16.15 -7.47
C ALA A 127 -4.35 -15.91 -6.67
N ARG A 128 -4.39 -16.32 -5.39
CA ARG A 128 -5.52 -16.06 -4.50
C ARG A 128 -5.83 -14.56 -4.36
N VAL A 129 -4.82 -13.72 -4.17
CA VAL A 129 -5.01 -12.27 -4.08
C VAL A 129 -5.49 -11.70 -5.42
N CYS A 130 -4.93 -12.17 -6.53
CA CYS A 130 -5.38 -11.79 -7.88
C CYS A 130 -6.84 -12.17 -8.14
N ASP A 131 -7.27 -13.37 -7.75
CA ASP A 131 -8.65 -13.84 -7.91
C ASP A 131 -9.63 -12.98 -7.13
N ARG A 132 -9.24 -12.52 -5.93
CA ARG A 132 -10.02 -11.57 -5.13
C ARG A 132 -10.06 -10.17 -5.76
N ALA A 133 -8.93 -9.69 -6.29
CA ALA A 133 -8.80 -8.36 -6.90
C ALA A 133 -9.54 -8.22 -8.23
N ARG A 134 -9.58 -9.29 -9.03
CA ARG A 134 -10.15 -9.31 -10.39
C ARG A 134 -11.59 -8.78 -10.50
N PRO A 135 -12.59 -9.28 -9.73
CA PRO A 135 -13.96 -8.77 -9.83
C PRO A 135 -14.11 -7.32 -9.38
N LEU A 136 -13.13 -6.78 -8.64
CA LEU A 136 -13.11 -5.41 -8.14
C LEU A 136 -12.39 -4.44 -9.11
N GLY A 137 -11.83 -4.95 -10.21
CA GLY A 137 -11.07 -4.15 -11.17
C GLY A 137 -9.71 -3.67 -10.66
N LEU A 138 -9.20 -4.25 -9.56
CA LEU A 138 -7.89 -3.95 -8.99
C LEU A 138 -6.79 -4.76 -9.69
N VAL A 139 -5.64 -4.15 -9.88
CA VAL A 139 -4.41 -4.80 -10.36
C VAL A 139 -3.52 -5.14 -9.17
N VAL A 140 -3.04 -6.38 -9.11
CA VAL A 140 -2.09 -6.78 -8.07
C VAL A 140 -0.68 -6.69 -8.64
N LEU A 141 0.19 -5.96 -7.95
CA LEU A 141 1.62 -5.90 -8.23
C LEU A 141 2.35 -6.83 -7.26
N LEU A 142 3.45 -7.43 -7.72
CA LEU A 142 4.36 -8.18 -6.88
C LEU A 142 5.74 -7.53 -6.96
N GLU A 143 6.22 -7.02 -5.84
CA GLU A 143 7.53 -6.40 -5.73
C GLU A 143 8.54 -7.38 -5.13
N ALA A 144 9.56 -7.72 -5.92
CA ALA A 144 10.70 -8.50 -5.45
C ALA A 144 11.74 -7.58 -4.82
N MET A 145 12.06 -7.79 -3.55
CA MET A 145 13.11 -7.06 -2.84
C MET A 145 14.35 -7.96 -2.66
N PRO A 146 15.57 -7.39 -2.50
CA PRO A 146 16.80 -8.17 -2.33
C PRO A 146 16.80 -9.11 -1.12
N PHE A 147 15.89 -8.88 -0.18
CA PHE A 147 15.72 -9.64 1.05
C PHE A 147 14.37 -10.34 1.15
N SER A 148 13.57 -10.38 0.06
CA SER A 148 12.37 -11.20 0.02
C SER A 148 12.72 -12.69 0.08
N GLY A 149 11.87 -13.45 0.76
CA GLY A 149 11.93 -14.92 0.82
C GLY A 149 11.64 -15.63 -0.48
#